data_AF-A0A957FUP5-F1
#
_entry.id   AF-A0A957FUP5-F1
#
_cell.length_a   1.000
_cell.length_b   1.000
_cell.length_c   1.000
_cell.angle_alpha   90.00
_cell.angle_beta   90.00
_cell.angle_gamma   90.00
#
_symmetry.space_group_name_H-M   'P 1'
#
loop_
_entity.id
_entity.type
_entity.pdbx_description
1 polymer ?
#
loop_
_entity_poly.entity_id
_entity_poly.type
_entity_poly.pdbx_seq_one_letter_code
_entity_poly.pdbx_strand_id
1 'polypeptide(L)'
;MHLRLSRFLIVLAAVLLLSGCALRSVTGPRTVDPAGEPTPVPTAVSIESSRYTVQVGDIVREVSLEGLIVPVTQIELSFAQAGEVAAIHVVSGQEVVAGDILAELDTTAIENELVLAQATLTVAQEQLAAAATALANDQRRAEIDVEKARLTLENLRFNAAEPPTPNQAYQIQLAE
;
A
#
# COMPACT_ATOMS: atom_id res chain seq x y z
N MET A 1 -55.32 -48.16 27.44
CA MET A 1 -55.54 -47.08 26.45
C MET A 1 -56.83 -47.29 25.64
N HIS A 2 -57.97 -47.64 26.27
CA HIS A 2 -59.26 -47.80 25.57
C HIS A 2 -60.38 -46.90 26.16
N LEU A 3 -60.20 -46.36 27.37
CA LEU A 3 -61.18 -45.51 28.05
C LEU A 3 -61.20 -44.04 27.57
N ARG A 4 -60.11 -43.58 26.93
CA ARG A 4 -60.02 -42.23 26.33
C ARG A 4 -60.58 -42.16 24.91
N LEU A 5 -60.59 -43.28 24.19
CA LEU A 5 -61.16 -43.39 22.84
C LEU A 5 -62.70 -43.47 22.88
N SER A 6 -63.28 -44.16 23.87
CA SER A 6 -64.73 -44.18 24.11
C SER A 6 -65.29 -42.79 24.44
N ARG A 7 -64.57 -41.99 25.24
CA ARG A 7 -64.96 -40.61 25.54
C ARG A 7 -64.93 -39.70 24.31
N PHE A 8 -63.97 -39.89 23.41
CA PHE A 8 -63.91 -39.14 22.15
C PHE A 8 -65.04 -39.53 21.18
N LEU A 9 -65.44 -40.82 21.16
CA LEU A 9 -66.52 -41.32 20.32
C LEU A 9 -67.91 -40.84 20.78
N ILE A 10 -68.11 -40.66 22.09
CA ILE A 10 -69.33 -40.07 22.66
C ILE A 10 -69.42 -38.57 22.33
N VAL A 11 -68.30 -37.84 22.36
CA VAL A 11 -68.27 -36.40 22.00
C VAL A 11 -68.49 -36.20 20.49
N LEU A 12 -67.94 -37.08 19.64
CA LEU A 12 -68.18 -37.05 18.19
C LEU A 12 -69.64 -37.34 17.84
N ALA A 13 -70.28 -38.29 18.53
CA ALA A 13 -71.71 -38.59 18.36
C ALA A 13 -72.61 -37.43 18.81
N ALA A 14 -72.24 -36.70 19.87
CA ALA A 14 -72.99 -35.54 20.36
C ALA A 14 -72.93 -34.34 19.41
N VAL A 15 -71.81 -34.13 18.69
CA VAL A 15 -71.67 -33.04 17.71
C VAL A 15 -72.43 -33.33 16.41
N LEU A 16 -72.58 -34.60 16.03
CA LEU A 16 -73.39 -35.00 14.87
C LEU A 16 -74.90 -34.88 15.10
N LEU A 17 -75.37 -34.95 16.35
CA LEU A 17 -76.78 -34.77 16.71
C LEU A 17 -77.24 -33.30 16.67
N LEU A 18 -76.34 -32.32 16.63
CA LEU A 18 -76.69 -30.89 16.55
C LEU A 18 -76.86 -30.34 15.12
N SER A 19 -76.60 -31.13 14.07
CA SER A 19 -76.67 -30.67 12.68
C SER A 19 -77.96 -31.05 11.92
N GLY A 20 -79.05 -31.31 12.64
CA GLY A 20 -80.28 -31.79 12.01
C GLY A 20 -81.56 -31.27 12.65
N CYS A 21 -81.93 -30.01 12.39
CA CYS A 21 -83.31 -29.52 12.50
C CYS A 21 -83.47 -28.14 11.83
N ALA A 22 -83.85 -28.10 10.56
CA ALA A 22 -84.72 -27.04 9.98
C ALA A 22 -85.12 -27.32 8.51
N LEU A 23 -85.43 -28.58 8.14
CA LEU A 23 -86.39 -28.81 7.05
C LEU A 23 -87.79 -28.78 7.69
N ARG A 24 -88.44 -27.61 7.65
CA ARG A 24 -89.83 -27.47 8.10
C ARG A 24 -90.71 -27.27 6.88
N SER A 25 -91.23 -28.39 6.37
CA SER A 25 -92.23 -28.47 5.31
C SER A 25 -93.52 -27.81 5.79
N VAL A 26 -93.78 -26.60 5.31
CA VAL A 26 -95.07 -25.92 5.43
C VAL A 26 -95.99 -26.47 4.34
N THR A 27 -96.83 -27.42 4.72
CA THR A 27 -98.01 -27.86 3.97
C THR A 27 -99.23 -27.32 4.69
N GLY A 28 -99.74 -26.18 4.22
CA GLY A 28 -101.02 -25.62 4.63
C GLY A 28 -101.95 -25.54 3.40
N PRO A 29 -103.25 -25.84 3.53
CA PRO A 29 -104.18 -25.78 2.41
C PRO A 29 -104.41 -24.31 2.01
N ARG A 30 -104.14 -24.00 0.74
CA ARG A 30 -104.42 -22.69 0.14
C ARG A 30 -105.85 -22.67 -0.36
N THR A 31 -106.70 -21.90 0.32
CA THR A 31 -107.99 -21.45 -0.19
C THR A 31 -107.74 -20.55 -1.40
N VAL A 32 -108.41 -20.85 -2.51
CA VAL A 32 -108.36 -20.10 -3.76
C VAL A 32 -109.36 -18.95 -3.66
N ASP A 33 -108.85 -17.74 -3.50
CA ASP A 33 -109.61 -16.51 -3.72
C ASP A 33 -109.38 -16.03 -5.17
N PRO A 34 -110.42 -15.89 -6.00
CA PRO A 34 -110.28 -15.36 -7.36
C PRO A 34 -110.60 -13.87 -7.38
N ALA A 35 -109.57 -13.03 -7.33
CA ALA A 35 -109.66 -11.63 -7.72
C ALA A 35 -108.32 -11.21 -8.33
N GLY A 36 -108.28 -11.14 -9.66
CA GLY A 36 -107.10 -10.84 -10.43
C GLY A 36 -106.74 -9.35 -10.42
N GLU A 37 -105.45 -9.08 -10.28
CA GLU A 37 -104.80 -7.84 -10.69
C GLU A 37 -103.48 -8.20 -11.40
N PRO A 38 -103.20 -7.69 -12.62
CA PRO A 38 -102.02 -8.07 -13.39
C PRO A 38 -100.74 -7.45 -12.83
N THR A 39 -99.71 -8.27 -12.57
CA THR A 39 -98.38 -7.81 -12.14
C THR A 39 -97.49 -7.40 -13.32
N PRO A 40 -96.67 -6.34 -13.19
CA PRO A 40 -95.74 -5.89 -14.22
C PRO A 40 -94.48 -6.78 -14.31
N VAL A 41 -93.92 -6.87 -15.52
CA VAL A 41 -92.77 -7.69 -15.93
C VAL A 41 -91.44 -7.13 -15.37
N PRO A 42 -90.46 -7.96 -14.93
CA PRO A 42 -89.22 -7.48 -14.34
C PRO A 42 -88.25 -6.83 -15.36
N THR A 43 -87.69 -5.67 -14.98
CA THR A 43 -86.70 -4.89 -15.73
C THR A 43 -85.29 -5.51 -15.64
N ALA A 44 -84.61 -5.69 -16.78
CA ALA A 44 -83.25 -6.22 -16.84
C ALA A 44 -82.19 -5.22 -16.33
N VAL A 45 -81.24 -5.69 -15.52
CA VAL A 45 -80.12 -4.92 -14.96
C VAL A 45 -78.95 -4.88 -15.96
N SER A 46 -78.52 -3.68 -16.33
CA SER A 46 -77.38 -3.43 -17.24
C SER A 46 -76.06 -3.39 -16.45
N ILE A 47 -75.05 -4.16 -16.85
CA ILE A 47 -73.71 -4.15 -16.25
C ILE A 47 -72.86 -3.09 -16.96
N GLU A 48 -72.65 -1.96 -16.28
CA GLU A 48 -71.86 -0.84 -16.80
C GLU A 48 -70.35 -1.14 -16.64
N SER A 49 -69.61 -1.20 -17.75
CA SER A 49 -68.16 -1.42 -17.76
C SER A 49 -67.43 -0.09 -17.90
N SER A 50 -66.74 0.34 -16.85
CA SER A 50 -65.93 1.58 -16.88
C SER A 50 -64.74 1.41 -17.83
N ARG A 51 -64.65 2.31 -18.82
CA ARG A 51 -63.52 2.39 -19.76
C ARG A 51 -62.69 3.64 -19.47
N TYR A 52 -61.38 3.53 -19.58
CA TYR A 52 -60.44 4.64 -19.49
C TYR A 52 -59.60 4.75 -20.76
N THR A 53 -59.22 5.98 -21.12
CA THR A 53 -58.36 6.27 -22.27
C THR A 53 -56.90 6.20 -21.83
N VAL A 54 -56.11 5.35 -22.47
CA VAL A 54 -54.66 5.28 -22.25
C VAL A 54 -53.94 6.31 -23.12
N GLN A 55 -52.90 6.94 -22.57
CA GLN A 55 -52.05 7.88 -23.28
C GLN A 55 -50.67 7.25 -23.49
N VAL A 56 -50.08 7.47 -24.66
CA VAL A 56 -48.71 7.03 -24.95
C VAL A 56 -47.75 8.08 -24.39
N GLY A 57 -46.81 7.63 -23.56
CA GLY A 57 -45.72 8.43 -23.02
C GLY A 57 -44.51 7.56 -22.76
N ASP A 58 -43.36 8.18 -22.53
CA ASP A 58 -42.12 7.46 -22.27
C ASP A 58 -42.13 6.82 -20.89
N ILE A 59 -41.82 5.52 -20.84
CA ILE A 59 -41.68 4.78 -19.59
C ILE A 59 -40.19 4.65 -19.30
N VAL A 60 -39.69 5.44 -18.35
CA VAL A 60 -38.31 5.34 -17.88
C VAL A 60 -38.25 4.28 -16.79
N ARG A 61 -37.42 3.26 -17.00
CA ARG A 61 -37.07 2.29 -15.94
C ARG A 61 -35.79 2.76 -15.27
N GLU A 62 -35.94 3.34 -14.09
CA GLU A 62 -34.81 3.70 -13.25
C GLU A 62 -34.34 2.49 -12.44
N VAL A 63 -33.03 2.31 -12.35
CA VAL A 63 -32.39 1.31 -11.49
C VAL A 63 -31.50 2.09 -10.53
N SER A 64 -31.87 2.11 -9.25
CA SER A 64 -31.03 2.68 -8.20
C SER A 64 -30.06 1.62 -7.71
N LEU A 65 -28.77 1.98 -7.64
CA LEU A 65 -27.73 1.13 -7.08
C LEU A 65 -27.09 1.88 -5.93
N GLU A 66 -26.92 1.17 -4.82
CA GLU A 66 -26.17 1.65 -3.66
C GLU A 66 -24.71 1.20 -3.79
N GLY A 67 -23.78 2.08 -3.46
CA GLY A 67 -22.35 1.81 -3.53
C GLY A 67 -21.60 2.52 -2.43
N LEU A 68 -20.46 1.96 -2.05
CA LEU A 68 -19.54 2.55 -1.08
C LEU A 68 -18.39 3.23 -1.84
N ILE A 69 -18.04 4.45 -1.45
CA ILE A 69 -16.85 5.12 -1.94
C ILE A 69 -15.67 4.67 -1.08
N VAL A 70 -14.65 4.12 -1.74
CA VAL A 70 -13.39 3.71 -1.08
C VAL A 70 -12.21 4.46 -1.71
N PRO A 71 -11.16 4.77 -0.93
CA PRO A 71 -9.94 5.36 -1.48
C PRO A 71 -9.34 4.45 -2.55
N VAL A 72 -8.85 5.06 -3.65
CA VAL A 72 -8.13 4.31 -4.70
C VAL A 72 -6.80 3.78 -4.16
N THR A 73 -6.12 4.58 -3.34
CA THR A 73 -4.82 4.25 -2.75
C THR A 73 -4.78 4.75 -1.31
N GLN A 74 -4.32 3.90 -0.40
CA GLN A 74 -4.07 4.24 0.99
C GLN A 74 -2.69 3.72 1.37
N ILE A 75 -1.83 4.59 1.91
CA ILE A 75 -0.44 4.26 2.24
C ILE A 75 -0.21 4.69 3.69
N GLU A 76 0.34 3.78 4.48
CA GLU A 76 0.86 4.09 5.80
C GLU A 76 2.29 4.63 5.65
N LEU A 77 2.55 5.80 6.23
CA LEU A 77 3.82 6.48 6.12
C LEU A 77 4.65 6.24 7.38
N SER A 78 5.91 5.87 7.19
CA SER A 78 6.89 5.67 8.25
C SER A 78 8.26 6.15 7.79
N PHE A 79 9.09 6.56 8.74
CA PHE A 79 10.49 6.87 8.44
C PHE A 79 11.27 5.59 8.12
N ALA A 80 12.25 5.69 7.21
CA ALA A 80 13.12 4.57 6.86
C ALA A 80 14.11 4.20 7.98
N GLN A 81 14.41 5.15 8.87
CA GLN A 81 15.29 4.97 10.02
C GLN A 81 14.53 5.35 11.29
N ALA A 82 14.87 4.71 12.40
CA ALA A 82 14.37 5.09 13.71
C ALA A 82 15.07 6.37 14.19
N GLY A 83 14.32 7.28 14.81
CA GLY A 83 14.85 8.49 15.42
C GLY A 83 13.74 9.32 16.05
N GLU A 84 14.11 10.49 16.55
CA GLU A 84 13.18 11.46 17.14
C GLU A 84 12.60 12.38 16.05
N VAL A 85 11.31 12.69 16.11
CA VAL A 85 10.68 13.62 15.17
C VAL A 85 11.01 15.05 15.61
N ALA A 86 11.72 15.79 14.76
CA ALA A 86 12.06 17.18 15.00
C ALA A 86 10.86 18.11 14.75
N ALA A 87 10.12 17.87 13.67
CA ALA A 87 8.99 18.71 13.28
C ALA A 87 7.93 17.93 12.51
N ILE A 88 6.68 18.38 12.63
CA ILE A 88 5.56 17.94 11.80
C ILE A 88 4.99 19.19 11.13
N HIS A 89 4.92 19.19 9.80
CA HIS A 89 4.58 20.37 9.00
C HIS A 89 3.12 20.36 8.51
N VAL A 90 2.39 19.28 8.79
CA VAL A 90 1.02 19.10 8.32
C VAL A 90 0.07 18.78 9.46
N VAL A 91 -1.20 19.12 9.27
CA VAL A 91 -2.28 18.77 10.20
C VAL A 91 -3.20 17.72 9.61
N SER A 92 -3.92 16.99 10.46
CA SER A 92 -4.87 15.97 10.02
C SER A 92 -5.96 16.56 9.11
N GLY A 93 -6.21 15.90 7.97
CA GLY A 93 -7.19 16.35 6.98
C GLY A 93 -6.67 17.38 5.97
N GLN A 94 -5.40 17.80 6.09
CA GLN A 94 -4.75 18.66 5.10
C GLN A 94 -4.50 17.90 3.79
N GLU A 95 -4.81 18.55 2.67
CA GLU A 95 -4.45 18.06 1.34
C GLU A 95 -2.96 18.33 1.06
N VAL A 96 -2.26 17.33 0.54
CA VAL A 96 -0.81 17.37 0.28
C VAL A 96 -0.54 16.79 -1.10
N VAL A 97 0.56 17.22 -1.72
CA VAL A 97 1.01 16.70 -3.01
C VAL A 97 2.29 15.88 -2.86
N ALA A 98 2.59 15.08 -3.88
CA ALA A 98 3.80 14.28 -3.88
C ALA A 98 5.05 15.18 -3.82
N GLY A 99 5.91 14.92 -2.83
CA GLY A 99 7.12 15.71 -2.58
C GLY A 99 7.00 16.67 -1.39
N ASP A 100 5.81 16.87 -0.84
CA ASP A 100 5.64 17.69 0.35
C ASP A 100 6.29 17.04 1.58
N ILE A 101 7.03 17.86 2.35
CA ILE A 101 7.62 17.42 3.61
C ILE A 101 6.51 17.41 4.66
N LEU A 102 6.16 16.21 5.12
CA LEU A 102 5.10 16.03 6.13
C LEU A 102 5.67 16.11 7.55
N ALA A 103 6.85 15.53 7.75
CA ALA A 103 7.56 15.52 9.02
C ALA A 103 9.07 15.34 8.81
N GLU A 104 9.85 15.84 9.76
CA GLU A 104 11.31 15.80 9.75
C GLU A 104 11.82 15.03 10.97
N LEU A 105 12.88 14.25 10.75
CA LEU A 105 13.61 13.57 11.81
C LEU A 105 14.72 14.48 12.34
N ASP A 106 15.03 14.41 13.63
CA ASP A 106 16.22 15.06 14.16
C ASP A 106 17.48 14.35 13.64
N THR A 107 18.19 15.04 12.75
CA THR A 107 19.41 14.57 12.09
C THR A 107 20.69 15.11 12.73
N THR A 108 20.60 15.85 13.83
CA THR A 108 21.75 16.56 14.43
C THR A 108 22.93 15.63 14.71
N ALA A 109 22.68 14.44 15.24
CA ALA A 109 23.72 13.46 15.53
C ALA A 109 24.40 12.94 14.24
N ILE A 110 23.60 12.66 13.21
CA ILE A 110 24.06 12.14 11.91
C ILE A 110 24.87 13.21 11.16
N GLU A 111 24.43 14.47 11.22
CA GLU A 111 25.14 15.59 10.62
C GLU A 111 26.51 15.81 11.26
N ASN A 112 26.58 15.71 12.60
CA ASN A 112 27.86 15.79 13.31
C ASN A 112 28.80 14.63 12.94
N GLU A 113 28.28 13.41 12.83
CA GLU A 113 29.05 12.25 12.39
C GLU A 113 29.56 12.43 10.96
N LEU A 114 28.73 12.96 10.06
CA LEU A 114 29.10 13.28 8.68
C LEU A 114 30.25 14.31 8.63
N VAL A 115 30.18 15.37 9.43
CA VAL A 115 31.24 16.39 9.52
C VAL A 115 32.54 15.75 10.02
N LEU A 116 32.49 14.91 11.05
CA LEU A 116 33.67 14.20 11.56
C LEU A 116 34.28 13.25 10.51
N ALA A 117 33.43 12.51 9.78
CA ALA A 117 33.86 11.61 8.73
C ALA A 117 34.53 12.37 7.57
N GLN A 118 33.98 13.53 7.17
CA GLN A 118 34.56 14.40 6.14
C GLN A 118 35.90 15.01 6.58
N ALA A 119 36.02 15.41 7.85
CA ALA A 119 37.28 15.88 8.40
C ALA A 119 38.35 14.78 8.39
N THR A 120 37.97 13.56 8.78
CA THR A 120 38.86 12.39 8.74
C THR A 120 39.31 12.06 7.32
N LEU A 121 38.39 12.12 6.35
CA LEU A 121 38.70 11.94 4.94
C LEU A 121 39.71 12.97 4.45
N THR A 122 39.50 14.25 4.77
CA THR A 122 40.40 15.35 4.40
C THR A 122 41.81 15.10 4.95
N VAL A 123 41.92 14.76 6.23
CA VAL A 123 43.22 14.45 6.86
C VAL A 123 43.90 13.27 6.17
N ALA A 124 43.16 12.21 5.87
CA ALA A 124 43.71 11.04 5.18
C ALA A 124 44.19 11.37 3.76
N GLN A 125 43.48 12.24 3.04
CA GLN A 125 43.89 12.71 1.72
C GLN A 125 45.17 13.54 1.76
N GLU A 126 45.28 14.46 2.73
CA GLU A 126 46.52 15.24 2.93
C GLU A 126 47.70 14.35 3.30
N GLN A 127 47.50 13.35 4.15
CA GLN A 127 48.53 12.37 4.49
C GLN A 127 48.95 11.55 3.26
N LEU A 128 48.00 11.15 2.42
CA LEU A 128 48.30 10.45 1.16
C LEU A 128 49.11 11.33 0.21
N ALA A 129 48.73 12.60 0.05
CA ALA A 129 49.44 13.56 -0.79
C ALA A 129 50.86 13.83 -0.28
N ALA A 130 51.03 13.97 1.02
CA ALA A 130 52.33 14.12 1.67
C ALA A 130 53.20 12.87 1.47
N ALA A 131 52.64 11.67 1.68
CA ALA A 131 53.34 10.41 1.47
C ALA A 131 53.75 10.20 0.01
N ALA A 132 52.88 10.54 -0.95
CA ALA A 132 53.20 10.48 -2.37
C ALA A 132 54.34 11.44 -2.75
N THR A 133 54.34 12.65 -2.19
CA THR A 133 55.40 13.64 -2.39
C THR A 133 56.73 13.17 -1.77
N ALA A 134 56.68 12.60 -0.56
CA ALA A 134 57.86 12.04 0.10
C ALA A 134 58.46 10.91 -0.74
N LEU A 135 57.63 9.96 -1.20
CA LEU A 135 58.05 8.87 -2.06
C LEU A 135 58.70 9.35 -3.36
N ALA A 136 58.11 10.34 -4.03
CA ALA A 136 58.68 10.92 -5.25
C ALA A 136 60.04 11.59 -5.01
N ASN A 137 60.21 12.25 -3.87
CA ASN A 137 61.48 12.85 -3.49
C ASN A 137 62.54 11.79 -3.16
N ASP A 138 62.15 10.71 -2.49
CA ASP A 138 63.06 9.60 -2.17
C ASP A 138 63.51 8.85 -3.42
N GLN A 139 62.61 8.63 -4.38
CA GLN A 139 62.96 8.08 -5.70
C GLN A 139 63.98 8.96 -6.42
N ARG A 140 63.73 10.27 -6.50
CA ARG A 140 64.66 11.23 -7.13
C ARG A 140 66.03 11.23 -6.44
N ARG A 141 66.07 11.14 -5.12
CA ARG A 141 67.34 11.05 -4.36
C ARG A 141 68.09 9.77 -4.69
N ALA A 142 67.41 8.63 -4.71
CA ALA A 142 68.00 7.35 -5.06
C ALA A 142 68.57 7.35 -6.49
N GLU A 143 67.88 7.97 -7.45
CA GLU A 143 68.36 8.14 -8.82
C GLU A 143 69.65 8.98 -8.88
N ILE A 144 69.68 10.11 -8.17
CA ILE A 144 70.87 10.97 -8.08
C ILE A 144 72.05 10.21 -7.46
N ASP A 145 71.81 9.39 -6.44
CA ASP A 145 72.88 8.65 -5.76
C ASP A 145 73.44 7.51 -6.63
N VAL A 146 72.59 6.84 -7.42
CA VAL A 146 73.04 5.89 -8.46
C VAL A 146 73.93 6.61 -9.48
N GLU A 147 73.53 7.79 -9.93
CA GLU A 147 74.31 8.56 -10.91
C GLU A 147 75.65 9.02 -10.35
N LYS A 148 75.70 9.51 -9.11
CA LYS A 148 76.96 9.82 -8.42
C LYS A 148 77.87 8.59 -8.30
N ALA A 149 77.31 7.43 -7.96
CA ALA A 149 78.08 6.19 -7.85
C ALA A 149 78.68 5.78 -9.21
N ARG A 150 77.96 5.98 -10.31
CA ARG A 150 78.47 5.77 -11.68
C ARG A 150 79.60 6.73 -12.03
N LEU A 151 79.42 8.02 -11.79
CA LEU A 151 80.47 9.03 -12.04
C LEU A 151 81.73 8.75 -11.22
N THR A 152 81.57 8.27 -9.98
CA THR A 152 82.69 7.87 -9.12
C THR A 152 83.43 6.68 -9.71
N LEU A 153 82.70 5.65 -10.17
CA LEU A 153 83.29 4.49 -10.84
C LEU A 153 84.04 4.90 -12.12
N GLU A 154 83.48 5.81 -12.91
CA GLU A 154 84.10 6.31 -14.13
C GLU A 154 85.39 7.10 -13.83
N ASN A 155 85.38 7.98 -12.82
CA ASN A 155 86.56 8.70 -12.38
C ASN A 155 87.68 7.74 -11.91
N LEU A 156 87.33 6.72 -11.13
CA LEU A 156 88.27 5.69 -10.68
C LEU A 156 88.85 4.89 -11.85
N ARG A 157 88.04 4.57 -12.86
CA ARG A 157 88.50 3.88 -14.08
C ARG A 157 89.44 4.76 -14.90
N PHE A 158 89.13 6.04 -15.06
CA PHE A 158 89.98 6.99 -15.76
C PHE A 158 91.34 7.11 -15.06
N ASN A 159 91.36 7.32 -13.75
CA ASN A 159 92.60 7.43 -12.97
C ASN A 159 93.43 6.13 -12.97
N ALA A 160 92.80 4.96 -13.06
CA ALA A 160 93.50 3.67 -13.10
C ALA A 160 94.11 3.35 -14.48
N ALA A 161 93.65 3.99 -15.56
CA ALA A 161 94.18 3.82 -16.91
C ALA A 161 95.41 4.70 -17.18
N GLU A 162 95.68 5.69 -16.33
CA GLU A 162 96.83 6.59 -16.44
C GLU A 162 98.06 5.97 -15.74
N PRO A 163 99.17 5.68 -16.46
CA PRO A 163 100.35 5.06 -15.85
C PRO A 163 100.95 5.96 -14.76
N PRO A 164 101.55 5.38 -13.70
CA PRO A 164 102.08 6.15 -12.59
C PRO A 164 103.07 7.20 -13.11
N THR A 165 102.88 8.44 -12.68
CA THR A 165 103.81 9.52 -13.02
C THR A 165 105.21 9.18 -12.50
N PRO A 166 106.30 9.52 -13.23
CA PRO A 166 107.67 9.16 -12.84
C PRO A 166 108.05 9.53 -11.39
N ASN A 167 107.43 10.58 -10.83
CA ASN A 167 107.68 11.02 -9.46
C ASN A 167 106.98 10.14 -8.39
N GLN A 168 105.89 9.45 -8.72
CA GLN A 168 105.23 8.49 -7.83
C GLN A 168 105.95 7.13 -7.83
N ALA A 169 106.57 6.74 -8.95
CA ALA A 169 107.40 5.54 -9.04
C ALA A 169 108.67 5.62 -8.15
N TYR A 170 109.25 6.81 -8.01
CA TYR A 170 110.43 7.06 -7.16
C TYR A 170 110.16 6.83 -5.65
N GLN A 171 108.95 7.11 -5.18
CA GLN A 171 108.60 6.97 -3.76
C GLN A 171 108.38 5.50 -3.35
N ILE A 172 107.98 4.64 -4.29
CA ILE A 172 107.78 3.20 -4.04
C ILE A 172 109.13 2.47 -3.91
N GLN A 173 110.16 2.92 -4.62
CA GLN A 173 111.51 2.33 -4.55
C GLN A 173 112.31 2.70 -3.29
N LEU A 174 111.84 3.66 -2.49
CA LEU A 174 112.49 4.08 -1.24
C LEU A 174 111.89 3.40 0.01
N ALA A 175 110.83 2.61 -0.16
CA ALA A 175 110.10 1.95 0.92
C ALA A 175 110.28 0.41 0.96
N GLU A 176 111.07 -0.16 0.05
CA GLU A 176 111.66 -1.51 0.15
C GLU A 176 113.12 -1.41 0.61
#